data_AF-A0A6P5U5A3-F1
#
_entry.id   AF-A0A6P5U5A3-F1
#
_cell.length_a   1.000
_cell.length_b   1.000
_cell.length_c   1.000
_cell.angle_alpha   90.00
_cell.angle_beta   90.00
_cell.angle_gamma   90.00
#
_symmetry.space_group_name_H-M   'P 1'
#
loop_
_entity.id
_entity.type
_entity.pdbx_description
1 polymer ?
#
loop_
_entity_poly.entity_id
_entity_poly.type
_entity_poly.pdbx_seq_one_letter_code
_entity_poly.pdbx_strand_id
1 'polypeptide(L)'
;MFKKAVEARSHQRLSGADRKKLKRSLKNKFPRASESDIDSLLPPKVEIAVAKFQNRVHVYGVEGGFPIFFDIDGRGTDIFPTGITPSFSNILSLTCSLVTDDGSADQSIGEDQHPLSTEDVDTLLEKCLLQALHTTVKDKDLPTPGSTLWSNHVLPCRPSGITLDIKKSKWLQAKSSMGLITVKEDKYKKESILLSVNRKHPDYSSFKPEKRQVEKTVQTGVPAVSESRSLKMLEVVEVYKPSVHVNPILASVGTDTGKLYSASEATDIVFTYVEKENLVKQTDKSIVVLDPILCDALFKGAIKKGTMYPTEIHKRDLGAAFVNRMQAHHVVTRGSESVVRKGGLKTIQIMTERRQGNKKVTKLSGLETFLVDPEALASELQKKFACSTTVAELPGKKGHEVVVQGGVIDDLAKHMIEQYGIPKRFIEVLDKTRR
;
A
#
# COMPACT_ATOMS: atom_id res chain seq x y z
N MET A 1 16.31 -20.72 -4.78
CA MET A 1 15.32 -21.80 -4.99
C MET A 1 14.00 -21.26 -5.58
N PHE A 2 13.38 -20.24 -4.97
CA PHE A 2 12.08 -19.69 -5.40
C PHE A 2 12.20 -18.49 -6.38
N LYS A 3 13.00 -18.60 -7.45
CA LYS A 3 13.17 -17.49 -8.43
C LYS A 3 11.98 -17.32 -9.38
N LYS A 4 11.11 -18.32 -9.49
CA LYS A 4 9.88 -18.32 -10.28
C LYS A 4 8.72 -18.60 -9.34
N ALA A 5 7.51 -18.14 -9.69
CA ALA A 5 6.30 -18.54 -8.99
C ALA A 5 6.14 -20.07 -9.09
N VAL A 6 5.93 -20.73 -7.95
CA VAL A 6 5.72 -22.18 -7.88
C VAL A 6 4.50 -22.42 -6.99
N GLU A 7 3.60 -23.26 -7.44
CA GLU A 7 2.41 -23.67 -6.69
C GLU A 7 2.69 -24.94 -5.90
N ALA A 8 2.09 -25.04 -4.71
CA ALA A 8 2.14 -26.25 -3.91
C ALA A 8 1.24 -27.32 -4.54
N ARG A 9 1.74 -28.55 -4.64
CA ARG A 9 0.99 -29.72 -5.10
C ARG A 9 -0.05 -30.15 -4.07
N SER A 10 0.25 -30.01 -2.79
CA SER A 10 -0.68 -30.31 -1.70
C SER A 10 -0.33 -29.59 -0.42
N HIS A 11 -1.35 -29.34 0.40
CA HIS A 11 -1.24 -28.86 1.77
C HIS A 11 -1.72 -29.97 2.70
N GLN A 12 -0.91 -30.32 3.69
CA GLN A 12 -1.23 -31.38 4.65
C GLN A 12 -0.93 -30.90 6.06
N ARG A 13 -1.76 -31.30 7.02
CA ARG A 13 -1.49 -31.10 8.44
C ARG A 13 -0.43 -32.10 8.90
N LEU A 14 0.58 -31.61 9.60
CA LEU A 14 1.70 -32.43 10.04
C LEU A 14 1.28 -33.31 11.22
N SER A 15 1.58 -34.61 11.14
CA SER A 15 1.26 -35.55 12.23
C SER A 15 2.08 -35.24 13.48
N GLY A 16 1.60 -35.67 14.66
CA GLY A 16 2.34 -35.50 15.91
C GLY A 16 3.71 -36.18 15.92
N ALA A 17 3.87 -37.29 15.19
CA ALA A 17 5.14 -37.98 15.02
C ALA A 17 6.11 -37.19 14.13
N ASP A 18 5.63 -36.70 12.99
CA ASP A 18 6.44 -35.90 12.05
C ASP A 18 6.83 -34.56 12.65
N ARG A 19 5.97 -33.98 13.48
CA ARG A 19 6.30 -32.79 14.28
C ARG A 19 7.48 -33.02 15.22
N LYS A 20 7.50 -34.14 15.94
CA LYS A 20 8.64 -34.49 16.81
C LYS A 20 9.91 -34.70 16.00
N LYS A 21 9.81 -35.32 14.81
CA LYS A 21 10.92 -35.49 13.89
C LYS A 21 11.46 -34.14 13.40
N LEU A 22 10.58 -33.21 13.00
CA LEU A 22 10.93 -31.86 12.57
C LEU A 22 11.66 -31.09 13.68
N LYS A 23 11.13 -31.10 14.91
CA LYS A 23 11.79 -30.47 16.07
C LYS A 23 13.19 -31.03 16.33
N ARG A 24 13.36 -32.36 16.22
CA ARG A 24 14.67 -33.01 16.36
C ARG A 24 15.65 -32.57 15.27
N SER A 25 15.20 -32.53 14.02
CA SER A 25 16.03 -32.05 12.90
C SER A 25 16.42 -30.58 13.06
N LEU A 26 15.51 -29.72 13.52
CA LEU A 26 15.81 -28.31 13.82
C LEU A 26 16.83 -28.17 14.95
N LYS A 27 16.68 -28.92 16.05
CA LYS A 27 17.64 -28.92 17.16
C LYS A 27 19.03 -29.39 16.73
N ASN A 28 19.10 -30.41 15.87
CA ASN A 28 20.37 -30.90 15.32
C ASN A 28 21.04 -29.88 14.40
N LYS A 29 20.25 -29.15 13.58
CA LYS A 29 20.77 -28.20 12.60
C LYS A 29 21.06 -26.81 13.19
N PHE A 30 20.36 -26.42 14.25
CA PHE A 30 20.52 -25.15 14.96
C PHE A 30 20.86 -25.40 16.44
N PRO A 31 22.08 -25.89 16.76
CA PRO A 31 22.45 -26.24 18.12
C PRO A 31 22.49 -25.05 19.10
N ARG A 32 22.53 -23.82 18.58
CA ARG A 32 22.47 -22.58 19.37
C ARG A 32 21.04 -22.13 19.71
N ALA A 33 20.02 -22.70 19.07
CA ALA A 33 18.63 -22.39 19.39
C ALA A 33 18.19 -23.18 20.63
N SER A 34 17.62 -22.49 21.62
CA SER A 34 17.06 -23.14 22.80
C SER A 34 15.75 -23.86 22.47
N GLU A 35 15.33 -24.79 23.32
CA GLU A 35 14.04 -25.47 23.14
C GLU A 35 12.86 -24.49 23.18
N SER A 36 12.96 -23.43 24.00
CA SER A 36 11.99 -22.33 24.05
C SER A 36 11.90 -21.53 22.75
N ASP A 37 13.02 -21.36 22.03
CA ASP A 37 13.01 -20.66 20.74
C ASP A 37 12.27 -21.50 19.70
N ILE A 38 12.58 -22.80 19.64
CA ILE A 38 11.93 -23.76 18.73
C ILE A 38 10.42 -23.87 19.06
N ASP A 39 10.05 -23.83 20.34
CA ASP A 39 8.65 -23.86 20.77
C ASP A 39 7.92 -22.56 20.45
N SER A 40 8.60 -21.42 20.47
CA SER A 40 8.01 -20.13 20.03
C SER A 40 7.72 -20.13 18.53
N LEU A 41 8.57 -20.79 17.74
CA LEU A 41 8.41 -20.95 16.29
C LEU A 41 7.40 -22.03 15.91
N LEU A 42 7.35 -23.12 16.67
CA LEU A 42 6.46 -24.26 16.44
C LEU A 42 5.63 -24.58 17.72
N PRO A 43 4.64 -23.74 18.07
CA PRO A 43 3.96 -23.78 19.37
C PRO A 43 3.21 -25.09 19.60
N PRO A 44 3.46 -25.82 20.71
CA PRO A 44 3.04 -27.22 20.89
C PRO A 44 1.53 -27.47 20.77
N LYS A 45 0.70 -26.45 21.02
CA LYS A 45 -0.76 -26.51 20.96
C LYS A 45 -1.35 -26.05 19.61
N VAL A 46 -0.49 -25.64 18.68
CA VAL A 46 -0.90 -25.10 17.38
C VAL A 46 -0.61 -26.11 16.27
N GLU A 47 -1.50 -26.15 15.30
CA GLU A 47 -1.44 -27.03 14.13
C GLU A 47 -0.39 -26.53 13.14
N ILE A 48 0.46 -27.44 12.68
CA ILE A 48 1.53 -27.15 11.71
C ILE A 48 1.10 -27.70 10.36
N ALA A 49 1.15 -26.86 9.33
CA ALA A 49 0.90 -27.25 7.96
C ALA A 49 2.23 -27.47 7.22
N VAL A 50 2.23 -28.44 6.31
CA VAL A 50 3.29 -28.66 5.33
C VAL A 50 2.73 -28.51 3.91
N ALA A 51 3.33 -27.60 3.15
CA ALA A 51 3.09 -27.44 1.72
C ALA A 51 4.13 -28.23 0.93
N LYS A 52 3.68 -29.17 0.09
CA LYS A 52 4.55 -30.04 -0.71
C LYS A 52 4.62 -29.54 -2.15
N PHE A 53 5.81 -29.34 -2.66
CA PHE A 53 6.05 -28.85 -4.03
C PHE A 53 6.49 -29.97 -4.97
N GLN A 54 6.36 -29.73 -6.28
CA GLN A 54 6.70 -30.72 -7.32
C GLN A 54 8.17 -31.17 -7.27
N ASN A 55 9.08 -30.31 -6.82
CA ASN A 55 10.52 -30.59 -6.71
C ASN A 55 10.91 -31.29 -5.40
N ARG A 56 9.97 -31.96 -4.72
CA ARG A 56 10.16 -32.61 -3.39
C ARG A 56 10.45 -31.62 -2.23
N VAL A 57 10.38 -30.33 -2.50
CA VAL A 57 10.52 -29.29 -1.48
C VAL A 57 9.31 -29.32 -0.55
N HIS A 58 9.55 -29.32 0.75
CA HIS A 58 8.51 -29.19 1.77
C HIS A 58 8.66 -27.84 2.47
N VAL A 59 7.59 -27.06 2.57
CA VAL A 59 7.58 -25.79 3.31
C VAL A 59 6.68 -25.96 4.53
N TYR A 60 7.22 -25.67 5.72
CA TYR A 60 6.55 -25.82 7.00
C TYR A 60 6.16 -24.46 7.55
N GLY A 61 4.94 -24.36 8.08
CA GLY A 61 4.46 -23.16 8.75
C GLY A 61 3.33 -23.49 9.73
N VAL A 62 3.04 -22.56 10.60
CA VAL A 62 1.81 -22.61 11.41
C VAL A 62 0.61 -22.45 10.48
N GLU A 63 -0.45 -23.24 10.70
CA GLU A 63 -1.68 -23.16 9.90
C GLU A 63 -2.28 -21.74 9.98
N GLY A 64 -2.52 -21.11 8.82
CA GLY A 64 -2.95 -19.70 8.73
C GLY A 64 -1.87 -18.65 8.99
N GLY A 65 -0.62 -19.07 9.24
CA GLY A 65 0.53 -18.21 9.47
C GLY A 65 1.51 -18.14 8.28
N PHE A 66 2.61 -17.43 8.49
CA PHE A 66 3.69 -17.36 7.50
C PHE A 66 4.51 -18.66 7.43
N PRO A 67 5.09 -19.01 6.27
CA PRO A 67 6.01 -20.12 6.16
C PRO A 67 7.28 -19.83 6.98
N ILE A 68 7.71 -20.79 7.78
CA ILE A 68 8.79 -20.61 8.77
C ILE A 68 10.06 -21.32 8.30
N PHE A 69 9.92 -22.54 7.77
CA PHE A 69 11.04 -23.35 7.29
C PHE A 69 10.74 -23.98 5.95
N PHE A 70 11.79 -24.30 5.20
CA PHE A 70 11.67 -25.18 4.04
C PHE A 70 12.77 -26.24 4.04
N ASP A 71 12.43 -27.40 3.50
CA ASP A 71 13.28 -28.55 3.33
C ASP A 71 13.41 -28.83 1.84
N ILE A 72 14.64 -28.89 1.36
CA ILE A 72 14.97 -28.96 -0.06
C ILE A 72 14.66 -30.33 -0.66
N ASP A 73 14.80 -31.41 0.12
CA ASP A 73 14.68 -32.78 -0.37
C ASP A 73 13.50 -33.55 0.23
N GLY A 74 12.83 -32.94 1.22
CA GLY A 74 11.67 -33.49 1.90
C GLY A 74 12.01 -34.66 2.83
N ARG A 75 13.31 -34.90 3.09
CA ARG A 75 13.80 -36.00 3.93
C ARG A 75 14.00 -35.58 5.39
N GLY A 76 13.94 -34.27 5.66
CA GLY A 76 14.12 -33.68 6.99
C GLY A 76 15.57 -33.56 7.43
N THR A 77 16.52 -33.72 6.50
CA THR A 77 17.97 -33.55 6.72
C THR A 77 18.39 -32.11 6.48
N ASP A 78 17.86 -31.48 5.42
CA ASP A 78 18.28 -30.16 4.98
C ASP A 78 17.19 -29.09 5.08
N ILE A 79 16.95 -28.65 6.32
CA ILE A 79 15.97 -27.62 6.66
C ILE A 79 16.63 -26.23 6.73
N PHE A 80 15.97 -25.21 6.17
CA PHE A 80 16.43 -23.82 6.15
C PHE A 80 15.31 -22.89 6.61
N PRO A 81 15.62 -21.77 7.30
CA PRO A 81 14.63 -20.76 7.65
C PRO A 81 14.18 -19.97 6.42
N THR A 82 12.95 -19.46 6.43
CA THR A 82 12.50 -18.47 5.45
C THR A 82 12.98 -17.08 5.87
N GLY A 83 13.29 -16.20 4.91
CA GLY A 83 13.79 -14.84 5.18
C GLY A 83 12.79 -13.88 5.82
N ILE A 84 11.59 -14.36 6.18
CA ILE A 84 10.49 -13.56 6.76
C ILE A 84 10.35 -13.85 8.27
N THR A 85 11.07 -14.84 8.81
CA THR A 85 10.87 -15.31 10.19
C THR A 85 11.38 -14.27 11.22
N PRO A 86 10.51 -13.50 11.90
CA PRO A 86 10.91 -12.32 12.64
C PRO A 86 11.55 -12.62 14.00
N SER A 87 11.42 -13.85 14.51
CA SER A 87 12.10 -14.32 15.72
C SER A 87 13.46 -14.96 15.44
N PHE A 88 13.78 -15.24 14.17
CA PHE A 88 15.08 -15.77 13.77
C PHE A 88 16.10 -14.68 13.43
N SER A 89 15.69 -13.43 13.23
CA SER A 89 16.60 -12.32 12.90
C SER A 89 17.68 -12.12 13.99
N ASN A 90 17.33 -12.28 15.27
CA ASN A 90 18.30 -12.22 16.37
C ASN A 90 19.24 -13.45 16.43
N ILE A 91 18.84 -14.60 15.87
CA ILE A 91 19.65 -15.84 15.84
C ILE A 91 20.53 -15.90 14.58
N LEU A 92 20.04 -15.35 13.45
CA LEU A 92 20.78 -15.27 12.18
C LEU A 92 21.95 -14.29 12.26
N SER A 93 21.86 -13.26 13.10
CA SER A 93 22.97 -12.37 13.43
C SER A 93 24.17 -13.12 14.02
N LEU A 94 23.97 -14.27 14.69
CA LEU A 94 25.03 -15.01 15.36
C LEU A 94 25.66 -16.13 14.51
N THR A 95 25.08 -16.51 13.37
CA THR A 95 25.59 -17.59 12.50
C THR A 95 26.16 -17.10 11.17
N CYS A 96 26.04 -15.81 10.85
CA CYS A 96 26.53 -15.24 9.60
C CYS A 96 27.98 -14.68 9.66
N SER A 97 28.73 -14.93 10.73
CA SER A 97 30.10 -14.39 10.93
C SER A 97 31.24 -15.30 10.44
N LEU A 98 31.00 -16.24 9.53
CA LEU A 98 32.08 -16.93 8.81
C LEU A 98 31.86 -16.76 7.31
N VAL A 99 32.34 -15.62 6.80
CA VAL A 99 33.23 -15.46 5.65
C VAL A 99 33.29 -13.95 5.31
N THR A 100 34.52 -13.44 5.26
CA THR A 100 35.00 -12.10 4.88
C THR A 100 34.91 -10.95 5.89
N ASP A 101 36.05 -10.77 6.54
CA ASP A 101 36.71 -9.57 7.10
C ASP A 101 36.61 -8.32 6.18
N ASP A 102 36.21 -7.15 6.68
CA ASP A 102 37.12 -6.07 7.12
C ASP A 102 36.32 -4.82 7.64
N GLY A 103 36.96 -4.00 8.48
CA GLY A 103 36.41 -3.15 9.55
C GLY A 103 35.42 -1.99 9.24
N SER A 104 34.53 -1.68 10.21
CA SER A 104 34.74 -0.54 11.13
C SER A 104 33.56 -0.25 12.08
N ALA A 105 33.92 -0.13 13.37
CA ALA A 105 33.37 0.66 14.47
C ALA A 105 31.86 0.61 14.84
N ASP A 106 31.66 -0.11 15.94
CA ASP A 106 30.54 -0.18 16.86
C ASP A 106 30.28 1.16 17.60
N GLN A 107 29.01 1.57 17.73
CA GLN A 107 28.52 2.37 18.86
C GLN A 107 27.10 1.94 19.22
N SER A 108 26.99 1.36 20.40
CA SER A 108 25.77 0.97 21.10
C SER A 108 25.43 1.99 22.17
N ILE A 109 24.16 2.43 22.23
CA ILE A 109 23.43 2.92 23.42
C ILE A 109 21.96 2.61 23.10
N GLY A 110 21.26 1.66 23.72
CA GLY A 110 20.97 1.58 25.15
C GLY A 110 19.53 2.09 25.35
N GLU A 111 18.53 1.21 25.21
CA GLU A 111 17.15 1.47 25.64
C GLU A 111 17.09 1.49 27.17
N ASP A 112 16.94 2.66 27.79
CA ASP A 112 16.55 2.78 29.19
C ASP A 112 15.05 3.12 29.29
N GLN A 113 14.26 2.13 29.70
CA GLN A 113 12.91 2.33 30.20
C GLN A 113 13.00 2.87 31.64
N HIS A 114 12.86 4.19 31.82
CA HIS A 114 12.58 4.77 33.13
C HIS A 114 11.06 4.92 33.36
N PRO A 115 10.53 4.52 34.53
CA PRO A 115 9.15 4.83 34.89
C PRO A 115 9.03 6.33 35.17
N LEU A 116 8.24 7.03 34.36
CA LEU A 116 8.00 8.48 34.45
C LEU A 116 7.38 8.88 35.81
N SER A 117 7.84 10.00 36.39
CA SER A 117 7.27 10.56 37.63
C SER A 117 5.93 11.27 37.40
N THR A 118 5.15 11.52 38.45
CA THR A 118 3.84 12.20 38.34
C THR A 118 3.95 13.64 37.82
N GLU A 119 5.09 14.30 38.06
CA GLU A 119 5.35 15.67 37.61
C GLU A 119 5.67 15.68 36.10
N ASP A 120 6.36 14.67 35.60
CA ASP A 120 6.61 14.49 34.17
C ASP A 120 5.31 14.20 33.40
N VAL A 121 4.39 13.47 34.02
CA VAL A 121 3.05 13.20 33.46
C VAL A 121 2.24 14.49 33.34
N ASP A 122 2.23 15.35 34.36
CA ASP A 122 1.51 16.63 34.33
C ASP A 122 2.11 17.61 33.32
N THR A 123 3.44 17.69 33.20
CA THR A 123 4.08 18.54 32.18
C THR A 123 3.84 18.04 30.75
N LEU A 124 3.81 16.72 30.52
CA LEU A 124 3.42 16.14 29.24
C LEU A 124 1.96 16.45 28.89
N LEU A 125 1.08 16.46 29.90
CA LEU A 125 -0.33 16.79 29.73
C LEU A 125 -0.56 18.23 29.34
N GLU A 126 0.19 19.14 29.94
CA GLU A 126 0.18 20.55 29.61
C GLU A 126 0.61 20.79 28.16
N LYS A 127 1.69 20.13 27.72
CA LYS A 127 2.15 20.20 26.32
C LYS A 127 1.09 19.69 25.34
N CYS A 128 0.45 18.56 25.64
CA CYS A 128 -0.61 17.99 24.80
C CYS A 128 -1.85 18.89 24.75
N LEU A 129 -2.24 19.51 25.86
CA LEU A 129 -3.36 20.45 25.91
C LEU A 129 -3.05 21.73 25.10
N LEU A 130 -1.86 22.31 25.26
CA LEU A 130 -1.45 23.52 24.52
C LEU A 130 -1.39 23.25 23.01
N GLN A 131 -0.84 22.10 22.61
CA GLN A 131 -0.85 21.66 21.21
C GLN A 131 -2.28 21.52 20.67
N ALA A 132 -3.18 20.89 21.42
CA ALA A 132 -4.58 20.73 21.06
C ALA A 132 -5.30 22.08 20.89
N LEU A 133 -5.07 23.02 21.81
CA LEU A 133 -5.62 24.38 21.79
C LEU A 133 -5.11 25.22 20.62
N HIS A 134 -3.90 24.95 20.12
CA HIS A 134 -3.31 25.68 18.98
C HIS A 134 -3.66 25.06 17.61
N THR A 135 -3.91 23.74 17.56
CA THR A 135 -4.07 23.02 16.28
C THR A 135 -5.51 22.62 15.98
N THR A 136 -6.29 22.21 16.99
CA THR A 136 -7.58 21.54 16.75
C THR A 136 -8.79 22.22 17.37
N VAL A 137 -8.64 23.04 18.42
CA VAL A 137 -9.76 23.72 19.08
C VAL A 137 -9.93 25.14 18.53
N LYS A 138 -11.05 25.41 17.83
CA LYS A 138 -11.42 26.76 17.34
C LYS A 138 -12.53 27.35 18.19
N ASP A 139 -12.71 28.68 18.18
CA ASP A 139 -13.76 29.36 18.98
C ASP A 139 -15.19 28.92 18.61
N LYS A 140 -15.37 28.35 17.42
CA LYS A 140 -16.65 27.82 16.94
C LYS A 140 -17.04 26.49 17.59
N ASP A 141 -16.07 25.79 18.19
CA ASP A 141 -16.26 24.49 18.84
C ASP A 141 -16.46 24.62 20.35
N LEU A 142 -16.69 25.85 20.83
CA LEU A 142 -17.01 26.15 22.23
C LEU A 142 -18.51 26.45 22.37
N PRO A 143 -19.20 25.92 23.40
CA PRO A 143 -18.67 25.19 24.55
C PRO A 143 -18.47 23.68 24.29
N THR A 144 -17.34 23.12 24.73
CA THR A 144 -17.01 21.69 24.55
C THR A 144 -16.91 20.95 25.89
N PRO A 145 -17.52 19.76 26.04
CA PRO A 145 -17.33 18.91 27.22
C PRO A 145 -15.87 18.49 27.39
N GLY A 146 -15.36 18.46 28.63
CA GLY A 146 -13.98 18.06 28.93
C GLY A 146 -13.65 16.63 28.50
N SER A 147 -14.64 15.75 28.43
CA SER A 147 -14.53 14.38 27.91
C SER A 147 -14.23 14.36 26.41
N THR A 148 -14.91 15.21 25.62
CA THR A 148 -14.70 15.38 24.17
C THR A 148 -13.38 16.09 23.87
N LEU A 149 -13.02 17.10 24.67
CA LEU A 149 -11.72 17.76 24.59
C LEU A 149 -10.58 16.74 24.79
N TRP A 150 -10.71 15.91 25.82
CA TRP A 150 -9.73 14.86 26.11
C TRP A 150 -9.63 13.83 24.98
N SER A 151 -10.76 13.28 24.51
CA SER A 151 -10.76 12.20 23.53
C SER A 151 -10.34 12.61 22.13
N ASN A 152 -10.80 13.78 21.68
CA ASN A 152 -10.69 14.17 20.27
C ASN A 152 -9.54 15.14 20.01
N HIS A 153 -9.07 15.85 21.04
CA HIS A 153 -8.10 16.93 20.88
C HIS A 153 -6.80 16.67 21.64
N VAL A 154 -6.88 16.26 22.92
CA VAL A 154 -5.69 16.05 23.77
C VAL A 154 -5.02 14.69 23.52
N LEU A 155 -5.79 13.59 23.48
CA LEU A 155 -5.24 12.25 23.26
C LEU A 155 -4.48 12.08 21.92
N PRO A 156 -4.94 12.65 20.79
CA PRO A 156 -4.20 12.57 19.53
C PRO A 156 -2.86 13.33 19.54
N CYS A 157 -2.65 14.26 20.46
CA CYS A 157 -1.43 15.06 20.55
C CYS A 157 -0.31 14.39 21.37
N ARG A 158 -0.51 13.16 21.87
CA ARG A 158 0.47 12.47 22.71
C ARG A 158 1.64 11.85 21.92
N PRO A 159 2.86 11.82 22.48
CA PRO A 159 3.96 11.03 21.94
C PRO A 159 3.62 9.53 21.91
N SER A 160 4.05 8.84 20.86
CA SER A 160 3.84 7.40 20.66
C SER A 160 4.52 6.59 21.76
N GLY A 161 3.76 5.76 22.49
CA GLY A 161 4.27 4.85 23.52
C GLY A 161 3.82 5.12 24.96
N ILE A 162 3.10 6.22 25.25
CA ILE A 162 2.71 6.58 26.63
C ILE A 162 1.19 6.41 26.84
N THR A 163 0.79 5.55 27.79
CA THR A 163 -0.58 5.43 28.31
C THR A 163 -0.79 6.44 29.43
N LEU A 164 -1.53 7.52 29.15
CA LEU A 164 -1.94 8.52 30.14
C LEU A 164 -3.35 8.17 30.63
N ASP A 165 -3.45 7.70 31.87
CA ASP A 165 -4.73 7.41 32.52
C ASP A 165 -4.99 8.46 33.59
N ILE A 166 -5.96 9.35 33.34
CA ILE A 166 -6.23 10.49 34.23
C ILE A 166 -7.63 10.36 34.79
N LYS A 167 -7.75 10.58 36.09
CA LYS A 167 -9.02 10.92 36.73
C LYS A 167 -9.45 12.31 36.22
N LYS A 168 -10.20 12.29 35.11
CA LYS A 168 -10.40 13.35 34.09
C LYS A 168 -10.90 14.73 34.56
N SER A 169 -11.20 14.95 35.84
CA SER A 169 -11.88 16.16 36.32
C SER A 169 -11.00 17.17 37.06
N LYS A 170 -10.00 16.73 37.85
CA LYS A 170 -9.25 17.67 38.73
C LYS A 170 -8.22 18.53 37.99
N TRP A 171 -7.60 17.99 36.93
CA TRP A 171 -6.53 18.69 36.20
C TRP A 171 -7.08 19.89 35.36
N LEU A 172 -8.28 19.78 34.80
CA LEU A 172 -8.94 20.89 34.09
C LEU A 172 -9.30 22.04 35.03
N GLN A 173 -9.71 21.73 36.26
CA GLN A 173 -9.97 22.73 37.30
C GLN A 173 -8.68 23.46 37.71
N ALA A 174 -7.58 22.73 37.88
CA ALA A 174 -6.26 23.31 38.17
C ALA A 174 -5.80 24.26 37.05
N LYS A 175 -6.01 23.89 35.78
CA LYS A 175 -5.69 24.76 34.63
C LYS A 175 -6.65 25.94 34.49
N SER A 176 -7.88 25.81 34.97
CA SER A 176 -8.80 26.93 35.07
C SER A 176 -8.36 27.94 36.14
N SER A 177 -7.86 27.48 37.28
CA SER A 177 -7.29 28.37 38.31
C SER A 177 -6.00 29.08 37.87
N MET A 178 -5.26 28.51 36.90
CA MET A 178 -4.10 29.16 36.29
C MET A 178 -4.46 30.20 35.22
N GLY A 179 -5.75 30.42 34.92
CA GLY A 179 -6.21 31.47 34.00
C GLY A 179 -6.02 31.17 32.50
N LEU A 180 -5.59 29.96 32.14
CA LEU A 180 -5.40 29.51 30.76
C LEU A 180 -6.74 29.13 30.08
N ILE A 181 -7.68 28.58 30.85
CA ILE A 181 -8.99 28.12 30.39
C ILE A 181 -10.11 28.51 31.36
N THR A 182 -11.34 28.66 30.88
CA THR A 182 -12.52 28.88 31.72
C THR A 182 -13.41 27.65 31.67
N VAL A 183 -13.55 26.98 32.81
CA VAL A 183 -14.30 25.73 32.93
C VAL A 183 -15.50 25.93 33.85
N LYS A 184 -16.67 25.39 33.47
CA LYS A 184 -17.89 25.39 34.30
C LYS A 184 -18.39 23.97 34.50
N GLU A 185 -18.78 23.63 35.73
CA GLU A 185 -19.40 22.34 36.02
C GLU A 185 -20.88 22.37 35.66
N ASP A 186 -21.32 21.36 34.91
CA ASP A 186 -22.74 21.14 34.65
C ASP A 186 -23.41 20.45 35.85
N LYS A 187 -24.42 21.11 36.42
CA LYS A 187 -25.15 20.64 37.61
C LYS A 187 -25.88 19.31 37.37
N TYR A 188 -26.16 18.95 36.11
CA TYR A 188 -26.91 17.72 35.79
C TYR A 188 -26.02 16.51 35.47
N LYS A 189 -24.79 16.72 34.96
CA LYS A 189 -23.90 15.63 34.53
C LYS A 189 -22.60 15.47 35.33
N LYS A 190 -22.30 16.39 36.27
CA LYS A 190 -21.01 16.42 37.01
C LYS A 190 -19.78 16.37 36.07
N GLU A 191 -19.90 16.93 34.87
CA GLU A 191 -18.78 17.07 33.94
C GLU A 191 -18.35 18.53 33.83
N SER A 192 -17.04 18.71 33.67
CA SER A 192 -16.41 20.01 33.42
C SER A 192 -16.55 20.38 31.94
N ILE A 193 -17.18 21.52 31.64
CA ILE A 193 -17.36 22.05 30.28
C ILE A 193 -16.39 23.21 30.08
N LEU A 194 -15.61 23.16 29.00
CA LEU A 194 -14.75 24.27 28.58
C LEU A 194 -15.60 25.33 27.84
N LEU A 195 -15.62 26.55 28.38
CA LEU A 195 -16.39 27.67 27.84
C LEU A 195 -15.55 28.60 26.96
N SER A 196 -14.33 28.93 27.41
CA SER A 196 -13.44 29.87 26.72
C SER A 196 -11.98 29.58 27.02
N VAL A 197 -11.11 29.94 26.06
CA VAL A 197 -9.65 29.77 26.14
C VAL A 197 -9.00 31.15 26.10
N ASN A 198 -8.11 31.44 27.05
CA ASN A 198 -7.42 32.73 27.10
C ASN A 198 -6.18 32.74 26.21
N ARG A 199 -6.35 33.10 24.93
CA ARG A 199 -5.26 33.14 23.92
C ARG A 199 -4.22 34.25 24.12
N LYS A 200 -4.36 35.10 25.15
CA LYS A 200 -3.38 36.14 25.51
C LYS A 200 -2.43 35.68 26.63
N HIS A 201 -2.54 34.44 27.10
CA HIS A 201 -1.71 33.91 28.18
C HIS A 201 -0.25 33.68 27.73
N PRO A 202 0.77 34.01 28.55
CA PRO A 202 2.19 33.84 28.20
C PRO A 202 2.56 32.40 27.78
N ASP A 203 1.93 31.38 28.37
CA ASP A 203 2.14 29.96 28.00
C ASP A 203 1.52 29.57 26.66
N TYR A 204 0.51 30.31 26.19
CA TYR A 204 -0.07 30.12 24.86
C TYR A 204 0.75 30.82 23.77
N SER A 205 1.26 32.03 24.06
CA SER A 205 2.06 32.81 23.10
C SER A 205 3.50 32.33 22.95
N SER A 206 4.08 31.70 23.97
CA SER A 206 5.45 31.16 23.93
C SER A 206 5.56 29.75 23.33
N PHE A 207 4.43 29.07 23.13
CA PHE A 207 4.41 27.70 22.63
C PHE A 207 4.45 27.65 21.09
N LYS A 208 5.52 27.05 20.54
CA LYS A 208 5.63 26.78 19.09
C LYS A 208 5.07 25.38 18.78
N PRO A 209 4.01 25.26 17.97
CA PRO A 209 3.41 23.98 17.67
C PRO A 209 4.31 23.13 16.76
N GLU A 210 4.60 21.91 17.19
CA GLU A 210 5.30 20.89 16.39
C GLU A 210 4.36 20.42 15.26
N LYS A 211 4.72 20.61 13.99
CA LYS A 211 3.93 20.10 12.85
C LYS A 211 4.16 18.58 12.72
N ARG A 212 3.34 17.78 13.41
CA ARG A 212 3.27 16.34 13.17
C ARG A 212 2.23 16.03 12.10
N GLN A 213 2.62 15.19 11.13
CA GLN A 213 1.75 14.65 10.09
C GLN A 213 0.53 13.96 10.72
N VAL A 214 -0.63 14.11 10.09
CA VAL A 214 -1.92 13.61 10.58
C VAL A 214 -1.91 12.08 10.60
N GLU A 215 -1.48 11.49 11.72
CA GLU A 215 -1.73 10.09 12.07
C GLU A 215 -3.18 9.99 12.57
N LYS A 216 -4.05 9.37 11.76
CA LYS A 216 -5.40 9.00 12.21
C LYS A 216 -5.30 7.92 13.28
N THR A 217 -5.64 8.28 14.52
CA THR A 217 -5.60 7.44 15.71
C THR A 217 -6.59 6.27 15.61
N VAL A 218 -6.06 5.05 15.77
CA VAL A 218 -6.78 3.80 16.04
C VAL A 218 -7.24 3.80 17.51
N GLN A 219 -8.51 3.49 17.78
CA GLN A 219 -8.97 3.08 19.10
C GLN A 219 -9.29 1.58 19.08
N THR A 220 -8.63 0.86 19.99
CA THR A 220 -8.78 -0.57 20.24
C THR A 220 -9.90 -0.82 21.25
N GLY A 221 -10.80 -1.75 20.93
CA GLY A 221 -11.82 -2.26 21.86
C GLY A 221 -12.57 -3.47 21.31
N VAL A 222 -11.95 -4.67 21.44
CA VAL A 222 -12.49 -6.06 21.44
C VAL A 222 -13.31 -6.53 20.19
N PRO A 223 -13.09 -7.75 19.67
CA PRO A 223 -13.21 -8.04 18.24
C PRO A 223 -14.64 -8.41 17.84
N ALA A 224 -15.29 -7.52 17.12
CA ALA A 224 -16.25 -7.90 16.10
C ALA A 224 -15.53 -7.90 14.75
N VAL A 225 -15.55 -9.03 14.07
CA VAL A 225 -14.95 -9.21 12.74
C VAL A 225 -15.66 -8.30 11.74
N SER A 226 -15.15 -7.09 11.56
CA SER A 226 -15.46 -6.23 10.43
C SER A 226 -14.14 -5.82 9.79
N GLU A 227 -13.78 -6.49 8.70
CA GLU A 227 -12.71 -6.10 7.79
C GLU A 227 -13.04 -4.71 7.19
N SER A 228 -12.75 -3.65 7.94
CA SER A 228 -12.57 -2.33 7.34
C SER A 228 -11.19 -2.33 6.68
N ARG A 229 -11.10 -2.97 5.50
CA ARG A 229 -10.02 -2.70 4.55
C ARG A 229 -10.05 -1.21 4.31
N SER A 230 -8.99 -0.53 4.71
CA SER A 230 -8.77 0.88 4.44
C SER A 230 -9.11 1.18 2.99
N LEU A 231 -9.81 2.29 2.76
CA LEU A 231 -10.03 2.87 1.44
C LEU A 231 -8.66 3.14 0.80
N LYS A 232 -8.04 2.11 0.22
CA LYS A 232 -6.84 2.24 -0.60
C LYS A 232 -7.30 2.95 -1.86
N MET A 233 -7.21 4.29 -1.85
CA MET A 233 -7.51 5.11 -3.01
C MET A 233 -6.72 4.58 -4.20
N LEU A 234 -7.42 4.33 -5.29
CA LEU A 234 -6.84 3.92 -6.55
C LEU A 234 -6.22 5.16 -7.20
N GLU A 235 -4.91 5.11 -7.42
CA GLU A 235 -4.21 6.09 -8.24
C GLU A 235 -3.77 5.44 -9.54
N VAL A 236 -4.05 6.10 -10.66
CA VAL A 236 -3.66 5.60 -11.98
C VAL A 236 -2.95 6.70 -12.74
N VAL A 237 -1.68 6.45 -13.07
CA VAL A 237 -0.81 7.41 -13.75
C VAL A 237 -0.37 6.84 -15.09
N GLU A 238 -0.57 7.61 -16.15
CA GLU A 238 -0.06 7.33 -17.48
C GLU A 238 1.46 7.58 -17.53
N VAL A 239 2.21 6.57 -17.93
CA VAL A 239 3.67 6.62 -18.06
C VAL A 239 4.12 6.03 -19.38
N TYR A 240 5.29 6.44 -19.86
CA TYR A 240 5.81 6.09 -21.16
C TYR A 240 7.16 5.42 -21.00
N LYS A 241 7.30 4.26 -21.63
CA LYS A 241 8.56 3.54 -21.71
C LYS A 241 9.24 3.83 -23.05
N PRO A 242 10.54 4.15 -23.07
CA PRO A 242 11.28 4.37 -24.31
C PRO A 242 11.20 3.17 -25.25
N SER A 243 11.01 3.45 -26.54
CA SER A 243 11.07 2.47 -27.63
C SER A 243 12.46 2.46 -28.26
N VAL A 244 12.80 1.38 -28.98
CA VAL A 244 14.10 1.23 -29.67
C VAL A 244 14.42 2.42 -30.58
N HIS A 245 13.39 3.05 -31.16
CA HIS A 245 13.52 4.21 -32.04
C HIS A 245 13.86 5.52 -31.32
N VAL A 246 13.45 5.68 -30.06
CA VAL A 246 13.70 6.92 -29.28
C VAL A 246 14.94 6.83 -28.40
N ASN A 247 15.48 5.62 -28.18
CA ASN A 247 16.71 5.42 -27.41
C ASN A 247 17.91 6.28 -27.86
N PRO A 248 18.16 6.53 -29.17
CA PRO A 248 19.25 7.40 -29.60
C PRO A 248 19.11 8.86 -29.10
N ILE A 249 17.87 9.37 -29.04
CA ILE A 249 17.57 10.71 -28.54
C ILE A 249 17.75 10.76 -27.02
N LEU A 250 17.33 9.72 -26.30
CA LEU A 250 17.55 9.66 -24.85
C LEU A 250 19.04 9.59 -24.51
N ALA A 251 19.81 8.83 -25.29
CA ALA A 251 21.26 8.69 -25.11
C ALA A 251 22.00 10.01 -25.40
N SER A 252 21.59 10.78 -26.41
CA SER A 252 22.21 12.07 -26.71
C SER A 252 21.92 13.11 -25.62
N VAL A 253 20.76 13.05 -24.96
CA VAL A 253 20.41 13.91 -23.82
C VAL A 253 21.01 13.42 -22.49
N GLY A 254 21.51 12.18 -22.43
CA GLY A 254 22.11 11.59 -21.23
C GLY A 254 21.08 11.03 -20.23
N THR A 255 19.91 10.63 -20.73
CA THR A 255 18.81 10.07 -19.91
C THR A 255 18.75 8.55 -20.00
N ASP A 256 18.29 7.90 -18.93
CA ASP A 256 18.26 6.43 -18.85
C ASP A 256 17.13 5.84 -19.72
N THR A 257 17.47 4.86 -20.55
CA THR A 257 16.52 4.11 -21.38
C THR A 257 15.65 3.13 -20.59
N GLY A 258 16.01 2.81 -19.35
CA GLY A 258 15.28 1.92 -18.45
C GLY A 258 14.17 2.58 -17.64
N LYS A 259 14.15 3.91 -17.54
CA LYS A 259 13.21 4.67 -16.69
C LYS A 259 11.83 4.82 -17.35
N LEU A 260 10.81 5.02 -16.52
CA LEU A 260 9.46 5.42 -16.93
C LEU A 260 9.35 6.95 -16.90
N TYR A 261 8.74 7.52 -17.93
CA TYR A 261 8.61 8.97 -18.10
C TYR A 261 7.14 9.37 -18.16
N SER A 262 6.79 10.52 -17.61
CA SER A 262 5.51 11.18 -17.87
C SER A 262 5.48 11.82 -19.27
N ALA A 263 4.29 12.17 -19.76
CA ALA A 263 4.16 12.85 -21.06
C ALA A 263 4.90 14.20 -21.10
N SER A 264 4.93 14.94 -19.99
CA SER A 264 5.68 16.19 -19.86
C SER A 264 7.18 15.95 -19.91
N GLU A 265 7.71 15.02 -19.10
CA GLU A 265 9.14 14.70 -19.10
C GLU A 265 9.61 14.22 -20.48
N ALA A 266 8.83 13.37 -21.15
CA ALA A 266 9.13 12.92 -22.50
C ALA A 266 9.20 14.07 -23.51
N THR A 267 8.29 15.04 -23.38
CA THR A 267 8.27 16.23 -24.24
C THR A 267 9.46 17.15 -23.96
N ASP A 268 9.82 17.33 -22.69
CA ASP A 268 10.97 18.14 -22.28
C ASP A 268 12.30 17.55 -22.77
N ILE A 269 12.44 16.22 -22.78
CA ILE A 269 13.62 15.54 -23.33
C ILE A 269 13.82 15.88 -24.80
N VAL A 270 12.73 15.88 -25.59
CA VAL A 270 12.81 16.21 -27.02
C VAL A 270 13.16 17.66 -27.25
N PHE A 271 12.59 18.58 -26.46
CA PHE A 271 12.93 19.99 -26.58
C PHE A 271 14.38 20.25 -26.18
N THR A 272 14.87 19.59 -25.14
CA THR A 272 16.29 19.64 -24.75
C THR A 272 17.19 19.13 -25.87
N TYR A 273 16.79 18.06 -26.57
CA TYR A 273 17.52 17.55 -27.72
C TYR A 273 17.55 18.56 -28.89
N VAL A 274 16.41 19.15 -29.23
CA VAL A 274 16.29 20.16 -30.29
C VAL A 274 17.15 21.39 -30.01
N GLU A 275 17.23 21.83 -28.75
CA GLU A 275 18.08 22.95 -28.33
C GLU A 275 19.57 22.59 -28.40
N LYS A 276 19.93 21.36 -28.01
CA LYS A 276 21.32 20.86 -28.05
C LYS A 276 21.87 20.75 -29.48
N GLU A 277 21.06 20.23 -30.40
CA GLU A 277 21.43 20.07 -31.81
C GLU A 277 21.10 21.32 -32.65
N ASN A 278 20.55 22.37 -32.02
CA ASN A 278 20.17 23.65 -32.62
C ASN A 278 19.29 23.49 -33.89
N LEU A 279 18.27 22.64 -33.78
CA LEU A 279 17.38 22.24 -34.89
C LEU A 279 16.22 23.21 -35.16
N VAL A 280 16.19 24.36 -34.50
CA VAL A 280 15.15 25.37 -34.69
C VAL A 280 15.46 26.25 -35.89
N LYS A 281 14.49 26.43 -36.79
CA LYS A 281 14.68 27.25 -37.99
C LYS A 281 14.84 28.74 -37.60
N GLN A 282 15.91 29.39 -38.05
CA GLN A 282 16.18 30.79 -37.71
C GLN A 282 15.11 31.75 -38.26
N THR A 283 14.50 31.41 -39.40
CA THR A 283 13.45 32.19 -40.06
C THR A 283 12.11 32.13 -39.31
N ASP A 284 11.82 30.99 -38.67
CA ASP A 284 10.60 30.77 -37.91
C ASP A 284 10.86 29.85 -36.71
N LYS A 285 10.86 30.43 -35.51
CA LYS A 285 11.12 29.72 -34.25
C LYS A 285 10.06 28.68 -33.89
N SER A 286 8.94 28.64 -34.62
CA SER A 286 7.87 27.65 -34.43
C SER A 286 8.11 26.34 -35.18
N ILE A 287 9.10 26.30 -36.09
CA ILE A 287 9.41 25.15 -36.93
C ILE A 287 10.75 24.53 -36.52
N VAL A 288 10.75 23.21 -36.38
CA VAL A 288 11.94 22.39 -36.11
C VAL A 288 12.32 21.63 -37.38
N VAL A 289 13.56 21.77 -37.80
CA VAL A 289 14.15 21.00 -38.91
C VAL A 289 14.55 19.62 -38.38
N LEU A 290 14.07 18.58 -39.02
CA LEU A 290 14.28 17.20 -38.58
C LEU A 290 15.65 16.72 -39.04
N ASP A 291 16.51 16.37 -38.10
CA ASP A 291 17.75 15.66 -38.38
C ASP A 291 17.46 14.16 -38.67
N PRO A 292 18.43 13.39 -39.17
CA PRO A 292 18.23 11.97 -39.45
C PRO A 292 17.77 11.16 -38.23
N ILE A 293 18.20 11.53 -37.02
CA ILE A 293 17.88 10.79 -35.79
C ILE A 293 16.45 11.08 -35.35
N LEU A 294 16.04 12.35 -35.30
CA LEU A 294 14.68 12.76 -34.96
C LEU A 294 13.69 12.32 -36.03
N CYS A 295 14.07 12.39 -37.31
CA CYS A 295 13.28 11.90 -38.41
C CYS A 295 13.05 10.38 -38.30
N ASP A 296 14.10 9.59 -38.07
CA ASP A 296 13.96 8.15 -37.86
C ASP A 296 13.14 7.84 -36.61
N ALA A 297 13.36 8.56 -35.50
CA ALA A 297 12.61 8.34 -34.26
C ALA A 297 11.10 8.58 -34.44
N LEU A 298 10.73 9.64 -35.17
CA LEU A 298 9.34 10.07 -35.35
C LEU A 298 8.63 9.37 -36.50
N PHE A 299 9.31 9.02 -37.60
CA PHE A 299 8.64 8.58 -38.83
C PHE A 299 9.01 7.18 -39.34
N LYS A 300 10.10 6.56 -38.86
CA LYS A 300 10.47 5.19 -39.23
C LYS A 300 9.39 4.18 -38.86
N GLY A 301 8.74 3.60 -39.86
CA GLY A 301 7.64 2.62 -39.69
C GLY A 301 6.25 3.21 -39.38
N ALA A 302 6.12 4.53 -39.16
CA ALA A 302 4.80 5.19 -39.05
C ALA A 302 4.28 5.68 -40.41
N ILE A 303 5.19 5.97 -41.35
CA ILE A 303 4.88 6.41 -42.70
C ILE A 303 4.87 5.20 -43.66
N LYS A 304 3.91 5.17 -44.60
CA LYS A 304 3.81 4.10 -45.63
C LYS A 304 5.08 4.08 -46.49
N LYS A 305 5.61 2.88 -46.77
CA LYS A 305 6.75 2.68 -47.69
C LYS A 305 6.45 3.36 -49.03
N GLY A 306 7.22 4.39 -49.39
CA GLY A 306 7.09 5.13 -50.65
C GLY A 306 6.70 6.62 -50.53
N THR A 307 6.52 7.15 -49.31
CA THR A 307 6.33 8.59 -49.09
C THR A 307 7.61 9.20 -48.52
N MET A 308 7.98 10.40 -49.00
CA MET A 308 9.16 11.13 -48.51
C MET A 308 8.98 11.46 -47.03
N TYR A 309 10.04 11.24 -46.25
CA TYR A 309 10.04 11.65 -44.86
C TYR A 309 9.91 13.17 -44.76
N PRO A 310 9.06 13.69 -43.84
CA PRO A 310 9.00 15.12 -43.57
C PRO A 310 10.38 15.63 -43.16
N THR A 311 10.77 16.80 -43.67
CA THR A 311 12.00 17.50 -43.30
C THR A 311 11.79 18.53 -42.19
N GLU A 312 10.54 18.92 -41.93
CA GLU A 312 10.17 19.95 -40.95
C GLU A 312 8.94 19.49 -40.15
N ILE A 313 8.91 19.81 -38.86
CA ILE A 313 7.75 19.59 -37.98
C ILE A 313 7.49 20.83 -37.13
N HIS A 314 6.22 21.12 -36.86
CA HIS A 314 5.86 22.23 -35.99
C HIS A 314 6.12 21.89 -34.52
N LYS A 315 6.61 22.86 -33.73
CA LYS A 315 6.99 22.66 -32.32
C LYS A 315 5.83 22.12 -31.45
N ARG A 316 4.59 22.46 -31.80
CA ARG A 316 3.38 21.96 -31.09
C ARG A 316 3.13 20.48 -31.31
N ASP A 317 3.47 19.95 -32.48
CA ASP A 317 3.19 18.56 -32.84
C ASP A 317 4.34 17.63 -32.46
N LEU A 318 5.55 18.18 -32.28
CA LEU A 318 6.74 17.44 -31.93
C LEU A 318 6.60 16.62 -30.64
N GLY A 319 6.09 17.25 -29.57
CA GLY A 319 5.89 16.57 -28.28
C GLY A 319 4.89 15.40 -28.40
N ALA A 320 3.73 15.66 -29.01
CA ALA A 320 2.72 14.62 -29.21
C ALA A 320 3.22 13.49 -30.14
N ALA A 321 3.94 13.83 -31.21
CA ALA A 321 4.55 12.85 -32.12
C ALA A 321 5.57 11.96 -31.38
N PHE A 322 6.39 12.53 -30.51
CA PHE A 322 7.36 11.77 -29.74
C PHE A 322 6.71 10.86 -28.69
N VAL A 323 5.74 11.38 -27.93
CA VAL A 323 4.99 10.60 -26.93
C VAL A 323 4.26 9.43 -27.59
N ASN A 324 3.68 9.63 -28.78
CA ASN A 324 3.03 8.57 -29.57
C ASN A 324 4.00 7.47 -30.04
N ARG A 325 5.30 7.76 -30.14
CA ARG A 325 6.33 6.77 -30.49
C ARG A 325 6.86 6.01 -29.29
N MET A 326 6.70 6.54 -28.10
CA MET A 326 6.99 5.81 -26.87
C MET A 326 5.93 4.73 -26.62
N GLN A 327 6.28 3.75 -25.79
CA GLN A 327 5.33 2.72 -25.40
C GLN A 327 4.50 3.21 -24.23
N ALA A 328 3.22 3.50 -24.47
CA ALA A 328 2.28 3.85 -23.42
C ALA A 328 2.14 2.69 -22.40
N HIS A 329 2.27 3.02 -21.13
CA HIS A 329 2.13 2.17 -19.97
C HIS A 329 1.31 2.91 -18.91
N HIS A 330 0.82 2.19 -17.92
CA HIS A 330 0.13 2.79 -16.78
C HIS A 330 0.70 2.21 -15.49
N VAL A 331 0.92 3.08 -14.52
CA VAL A 331 1.19 2.68 -13.14
C VAL A 331 -0.13 2.73 -12.40
N VAL A 332 -0.55 1.58 -11.90
CA VAL A 332 -1.70 1.48 -11.01
C VAL A 332 -1.16 1.28 -9.61
N THR A 333 -1.46 2.23 -8.74
CA THR A 333 -1.05 2.23 -7.34
C THR A 333 -2.29 2.09 -6.46
N ARG A 334 -2.26 1.13 -5.55
CA ARG A 334 -3.34 0.88 -4.61
C ARG A 334 -2.78 0.60 -3.21
N GLY A 335 -2.75 1.64 -2.39
CA GLY A 335 -2.11 1.59 -1.08
C GLY A 335 -0.59 1.40 -1.25
N SER A 336 -0.06 0.27 -0.79
CA SER A 336 1.37 -0.07 -0.86
C SER A 336 1.80 -0.81 -2.13
N GLU A 337 0.85 -1.23 -2.97
CA GLU A 337 1.15 -2.00 -4.19
C GLU A 337 1.11 -1.09 -5.41
N SER A 338 2.18 -1.13 -6.22
CA SER A 338 2.25 -0.43 -7.49
C SER A 338 2.63 -1.41 -8.60
N VAL A 339 1.85 -1.46 -9.67
CA VAL A 339 2.14 -2.32 -10.82
C VAL A 339 2.14 -1.52 -12.11
N VAL A 340 3.19 -1.73 -12.90
CA VAL A 340 3.33 -1.14 -14.23
C VAL A 340 2.75 -2.12 -15.25
N ARG A 341 1.75 -1.68 -16.01
CA ARG A 341 1.11 -2.47 -17.08
C ARG A 341 1.35 -1.80 -18.43
N LYS A 342 1.56 -2.62 -19.45
CA LYS A 342 1.75 -2.16 -20.84
C LYS A 342 0.42 -1.87 -21.52
N GLY A 343 0.38 -0.79 -22.29
CA GLY A 343 -0.77 -0.38 -23.09
C GLY A 343 -1.82 0.36 -22.27
N GLY A 344 -2.96 0.65 -22.90
CA GLY A 344 -4.13 1.29 -22.28
C GLY A 344 -4.66 0.53 -21.06
N LEU A 345 -5.24 1.26 -20.10
CA LEU A 345 -5.97 0.66 -19.00
C LEU A 345 -7.13 -0.16 -19.54
N LYS A 346 -7.14 -1.45 -19.20
CA LYS A 346 -8.29 -2.31 -19.47
C LYS A 346 -9.39 -1.96 -18.48
N THR A 347 -10.59 -1.73 -19.01
CA THR A 347 -11.79 -1.50 -18.21
C THR A 347 -12.19 -2.77 -17.46
N ILE A 348 -12.84 -2.58 -16.32
CA ILE A 348 -13.59 -3.65 -15.66
C ILE A 348 -14.84 -3.90 -16.48
N GLN A 349 -15.07 -5.16 -16.84
CA GLN A 349 -16.28 -5.55 -17.55
C GLN A 349 -17.23 -6.27 -16.60
N ILE A 350 -18.43 -5.69 -16.42
CA ILE A 350 -19.54 -6.26 -15.66
C ILE A 350 -20.58 -6.75 -16.65
N MET A 351 -20.78 -8.06 -16.73
CA MET A 351 -21.70 -8.67 -17.68
C MET A 351 -22.76 -9.50 -16.97
N THR A 352 -24.05 -9.22 -17.22
CA THR A 352 -25.14 -10.09 -16.74
C THR A 352 -25.68 -10.93 -17.89
N GLU A 353 -25.74 -12.25 -17.68
CA GLU A 353 -26.27 -13.22 -18.64
C GLU A 353 -27.29 -14.17 -17.99
N ARG A 354 -28.13 -14.80 -18.82
CA ARG A 354 -29.06 -15.84 -18.34
C ARG A 354 -28.36 -17.20 -18.34
N ARG A 355 -28.48 -17.94 -17.25
CA ARG A 355 -27.92 -19.29 -17.09
C ARG A 355 -29.05 -20.24 -16.72
N GLN A 356 -29.20 -21.36 -17.45
CA GLN A 356 -30.23 -22.38 -17.20
C GLN A 356 -31.64 -21.78 -16.95
N GLY A 357 -32.29 -21.35 -18.02
CA GLY A 357 -33.64 -20.77 -17.95
C GLY A 357 -33.63 -19.28 -17.58
N ASN A 358 -34.51 -18.87 -16.66
CA ASN A 358 -34.67 -17.46 -16.26
C ASN A 358 -33.71 -17.00 -15.16
N LYS A 359 -32.76 -17.84 -14.71
CA LYS A 359 -31.79 -17.41 -13.71
C LYS A 359 -30.77 -16.48 -14.35
N LYS A 360 -30.46 -15.39 -13.67
CA LYS A 360 -29.44 -14.42 -14.08
C LYS A 360 -28.15 -14.64 -13.30
N VAL A 361 -27.03 -14.40 -13.95
CA VAL A 361 -25.70 -14.47 -13.34
C VAL A 361 -24.93 -13.24 -13.82
N THR A 362 -24.23 -12.59 -12.90
CA THR A 362 -23.39 -11.41 -13.19
C THR A 362 -21.92 -11.78 -13.06
N LYS A 363 -21.15 -11.53 -14.11
CA LYS A 363 -19.71 -11.81 -14.19
C LYS A 363 -18.93 -10.50 -14.14
N LEU A 364 -17.84 -10.51 -13.41
CA LEU A 364 -16.97 -9.37 -13.21
C LEU A 364 -15.55 -9.75 -13.60
N SER A 365 -14.97 -9.04 -14.55
CA SER A 365 -13.64 -9.33 -15.09
C SER A 365 -12.77 -8.06 -15.20
N GLY A 366 -11.45 -8.24 -15.28
CA GLY A 366 -10.49 -7.13 -15.38
C GLY A 366 -10.00 -6.57 -14.04
N LEU A 367 -10.25 -7.28 -12.95
CA LEU A 367 -9.92 -6.91 -11.57
C LEU A 367 -8.41 -6.76 -11.32
N GLU A 368 -7.61 -7.52 -12.04
CA GLU A 368 -6.14 -7.56 -11.91
C GLU A 368 -5.47 -6.28 -12.42
N THR A 369 -6.17 -5.53 -13.27
CA THR A 369 -5.73 -4.22 -13.73
C THR A 369 -5.75 -3.21 -12.58
N PHE A 370 -6.68 -3.36 -11.65
CA PHE A 370 -6.93 -2.44 -10.54
C PHE A 370 -6.37 -2.93 -9.20
N LEU A 371 -5.54 -3.98 -9.22
CA LEU A 371 -4.98 -4.61 -8.02
C LEU A 371 -6.09 -4.97 -7.02
N VAL A 372 -7.15 -5.56 -7.56
CA VAL A 372 -8.27 -6.09 -6.78
C VAL A 372 -8.10 -7.60 -6.71
N ASP A 373 -7.99 -8.12 -5.49
CA ASP A 373 -7.95 -9.55 -5.23
C ASP A 373 -9.35 -10.17 -5.47
N PRO A 374 -9.50 -11.13 -6.40
CA PRO A 374 -10.80 -11.64 -6.80
C PRO A 374 -11.45 -12.51 -5.71
N GLU A 375 -10.69 -13.26 -4.92
CA GLU A 375 -11.17 -14.11 -3.81
C GLU A 375 -11.70 -13.25 -2.66
N ALA A 376 -10.94 -12.23 -2.29
CA ALA A 376 -11.35 -11.20 -1.34
C ALA A 376 -12.65 -10.51 -1.77
N LEU A 377 -12.73 -10.09 -3.03
CA LEU A 377 -13.90 -9.43 -3.57
C LEU A 377 -15.10 -10.38 -3.57
N ALA A 378 -14.95 -11.63 -4.01
CA ALA A 378 -16.03 -12.60 -4.00
C ALA A 378 -16.64 -12.75 -2.59
N SER A 379 -15.79 -12.89 -1.57
CA SER A 379 -16.22 -13.01 -0.17
C SER A 379 -16.98 -11.78 0.34
N GLU A 380 -16.57 -10.58 -0.09
CA GLU A 380 -17.25 -9.32 0.24
C GLU A 380 -18.61 -9.20 -0.45
N LEU A 381 -18.65 -9.53 -1.75
CA LEU A 381 -19.88 -9.52 -2.55
C LEU A 381 -20.90 -10.54 -2.04
N GLN A 382 -20.44 -11.71 -1.58
CA GLN A 382 -21.29 -12.73 -0.97
C GLN A 382 -22.02 -12.21 0.26
N LYS A 383 -21.31 -11.49 1.15
CA LYS A 383 -21.89 -10.88 2.36
C LYS A 383 -22.81 -9.72 2.01
N LYS A 384 -22.41 -8.86 1.07
CA LYS A 384 -23.16 -7.64 0.73
C LYS A 384 -24.45 -7.92 -0.02
N PHE A 385 -24.42 -8.87 -0.97
CA PHE A 385 -25.58 -9.19 -1.80
C PHE A 385 -26.36 -10.41 -1.30
N ALA A 386 -25.93 -11.06 -0.22
CA ALA A 386 -26.51 -12.30 0.28
C ALA A 386 -26.68 -13.36 -0.82
N CYS A 387 -25.72 -13.41 -1.76
CA CYS A 387 -25.76 -14.25 -2.96
C CYS A 387 -24.52 -15.13 -3.03
N SER A 388 -24.65 -16.31 -3.66
CA SER A 388 -23.48 -17.16 -3.91
C SER A 388 -22.54 -16.50 -4.93
N THR A 389 -21.26 -16.45 -4.60
CA THR A 389 -20.20 -15.95 -5.47
C THR A 389 -19.13 -17.02 -5.67
N THR A 390 -18.58 -17.11 -6.87
CA THR A 390 -17.50 -18.04 -7.20
C THR A 390 -16.45 -17.33 -8.05
N VAL A 391 -15.17 -17.60 -7.80
CA VAL A 391 -14.08 -17.16 -8.67
C VAL A 391 -13.86 -18.23 -9.73
N ALA A 392 -13.74 -17.82 -11.00
CA ALA A 392 -13.43 -18.69 -12.12
C ALA A 392 -12.29 -18.10 -12.95
N GLU A 393 -11.54 -18.93 -13.67
CA GLU A 393 -10.53 -18.43 -14.60
C GLU A 393 -11.16 -17.96 -15.91
N LEU A 394 -10.66 -16.86 -16.46
CA LEU A 394 -11.16 -16.29 -17.70
C LEU A 394 -10.83 -17.22 -18.90
N PRO A 395 -11.83 -17.63 -19.71
CA PRO A 395 -11.58 -18.46 -20.87
C PRO A 395 -10.79 -17.70 -21.94
N GLY A 396 -9.62 -18.21 -22.31
CA GLY A 396 -8.79 -17.67 -23.39
C GLY A 396 -7.94 -16.44 -23.03
N LYS A 397 -7.95 -15.97 -21.77
CA LYS A 397 -7.10 -14.88 -21.28
C LYS A 397 -6.54 -15.23 -19.90
N LYS A 398 -5.34 -14.74 -19.58
CA LYS A 398 -4.82 -14.83 -18.21
C LYS A 398 -5.58 -13.86 -17.31
N GLY A 399 -6.30 -14.39 -16.34
CA GLY A 399 -7.04 -13.63 -15.34
C GLY A 399 -8.15 -14.46 -14.69
N HIS A 400 -8.73 -13.92 -13.64
CA HIS A 400 -9.86 -14.44 -12.90
C HIS A 400 -11.09 -13.55 -13.14
N GLU A 401 -12.25 -14.19 -13.18
CA GLU A 401 -13.54 -13.55 -13.15
C GLU A 401 -14.28 -13.92 -11.86
N VAL A 402 -14.94 -12.93 -11.25
CA VAL A 402 -15.83 -13.15 -10.12
C VAL A 402 -17.25 -13.29 -10.65
N VAL A 403 -17.88 -14.42 -10.36
CA VAL A 403 -19.24 -14.76 -10.79
C VAL A 403 -20.17 -14.63 -9.60
N VAL A 404 -21.20 -13.80 -9.71
CA VAL A 404 -22.21 -13.54 -8.68
C VAL A 404 -23.56 -14.04 -9.18
N GLN A 405 -24.26 -14.84 -8.38
CA GLN A 405 -25.63 -15.24 -8.68
C GLN A 405 -26.56 -14.02 -8.61
N GLY A 406 -27.45 -13.86 -9.61
CA GLY A 406 -28.39 -12.74 -9.70
C GLY A 406 -28.04 -11.71 -10.76
N GLY A 407 -28.97 -10.78 -10.99
CA GLY A 407 -28.82 -9.64 -11.90
C GLY A 407 -28.46 -8.36 -11.15
N VAL A 408 -27.31 -8.36 -10.46
CA VAL A 408 -26.86 -7.29 -9.56
C VAL A 408 -25.98 -6.26 -10.26
N ILE A 409 -26.23 -6.00 -11.54
CA ILE A 409 -25.32 -5.24 -12.40
C ILE A 409 -25.11 -3.80 -11.92
N ASP A 410 -26.19 -3.11 -11.55
CA ASP A 410 -26.17 -1.72 -11.10
C ASP A 410 -25.56 -1.59 -9.71
N ASP A 411 -25.90 -2.50 -8.81
CA ASP A 411 -25.41 -2.47 -7.43
C ASP A 411 -23.93 -2.83 -7.36
N LEU A 412 -23.48 -3.76 -8.21
CA LEU A 412 -22.07 -4.10 -8.33
C LEU A 412 -21.26 -2.93 -8.92
N ALA A 413 -21.78 -2.25 -9.94
CA ALA A 413 -21.15 -1.05 -10.50
C ALA A 413 -21.02 0.06 -9.44
N LYS A 414 -22.08 0.34 -8.66
CA LYS A 414 -22.05 1.30 -7.56
C LYS A 414 -21.00 0.91 -6.51
N HIS A 415 -20.96 -0.37 -6.14
CA HIS A 415 -20.01 -0.86 -5.15
C HIS A 415 -18.55 -0.69 -5.57
N MET A 416 -18.23 -0.90 -6.85
CA MET A 416 -16.88 -0.65 -7.39
C MET A 416 -16.49 0.84 -7.34
N ILE A 417 -17.46 1.74 -7.52
CA ILE A 417 -17.20 3.18 -7.43
C ILE A 417 -17.01 3.61 -5.98
N GLU A 418 -17.91 3.19 -5.07
CA GLU A 418 -17.94 3.66 -3.68
C GLU A 418 -16.85 3.03 -2.80
N GLN A 419 -16.64 1.72 -2.90
CA GLN A 419 -15.71 1.00 -2.00
C GLN A 419 -14.31 0.86 -2.60
N TYR A 420 -14.22 0.74 -3.92
CA TYR A 420 -12.94 0.57 -4.62
C TYR A 420 -12.42 1.87 -5.25
N GLY A 421 -13.22 2.94 -5.27
CA GLY A 421 -12.83 4.23 -5.80
C GLY A 421 -12.59 4.23 -7.31
N ILE A 422 -13.14 3.24 -8.04
CA ILE A 422 -12.88 3.07 -9.47
C ILE A 422 -13.74 4.05 -10.26
N PRO A 423 -13.15 4.95 -11.06
CA PRO A 423 -13.92 5.87 -11.89
C PRO A 423 -14.85 5.15 -12.87
N LYS A 424 -16.08 5.66 -13.03
CA LYS A 424 -17.09 5.10 -13.96
C LYS A 424 -16.60 4.93 -15.40
N ARG A 425 -15.68 5.78 -15.86
CA ARG A 425 -15.03 5.69 -17.19
C ARG A 425 -14.29 4.38 -17.42
N PHE A 426 -13.88 3.69 -16.34
CA PHE A 426 -13.18 2.42 -16.40
C PHE A 426 -14.09 1.21 -16.13
N ILE A 427 -15.40 1.41 -16.01
CA ILE A 427 -16.37 0.35 -15.78
C ILE A 427 -17.27 0.25 -17.01
N GLU A 428 -17.18 -0.87 -17.70
CA GLU A 428 -18.01 -1.23 -18.83
C GLU A 428 -19.10 -2.20 -18.35
N VAL A 429 -20.36 -1.88 -18.67
CA VAL A 429 -21.52 -2.63 -18.20
C VAL A 429 -22.27 -3.20 -19.41
N LEU A 430 -22.48 -4.52 -19.42
CA LEU A 430 -23.14 -5.25 -20.50
C LEU A 430 -24.27 -6.14 -19.95
N ASP A 431 -25.52 -5.73 -20.16
CA ASP A 431 -26.69 -6.55 -19.79
C ASP A 431 -27.19 -7.33 -21.01
N LYS A 432 -26.87 -8.62 -21.09
CA LYS A 432 -27.38 -9.53 -22.14
C LYS A 432 -28.79 -10.05 -21.85
N THR A 433 -29.40 -9.62 -20.74
CA THR A 433 -30.73 -10.10 -20.32
C THR A 433 -31.87 -9.17 -20.73
N ARG A 434 -31.54 -7.92 -21.07
CA ARG A 434 -32.44 -6.93 -21.69
C ARG A 434 -32.41 -7.12 -23.21
N ARG A 435 -33.60 -7.19 -23.81
CA ARG A 435 -33.79 -7.19 -25.27
C ARG A 435 -33.79 -5.77 -25.79
#